data_AF-A0A535PFH4-F1
#
_entry.id   AF-A0A535PFH4-F1
#
_cell.length_a   1.000
_cell.length_b   1.000
_cell.length_c   1.000
_cell.angle_alpha   90.00
_cell.angle_beta   90.00
_cell.angle_gamma   90.00
#
_symmetry.space_group_name_H-M   'P 1'
#
loop_
_entity.id
_entity.type
_entity.pdbx_description
1 polymer ?
#
loop_
_entity_poly.entity_id
_entity_poly.type
_entity_poly.pdbx_seq_one_letter_code
_entity_poly.pdbx_strand_id
1 'polypeptide(L)'
;MGGGRRPQGGAHARRAPGRPLQRGSARGAGPRERRHWRRPGWCDRRVDGAGIGSIHGCGQWRLRPRRRRPQDLAAARRCGLARERPAARNSAGHARDAAGRPLTQLLRWAEIDLGAVRENAARILAHLPKGTRLMAVVKANGYGHGAVPAARAAIRGGATWLAVATLDEARELTGLVHAERILVMGGMVPDQAPAATVSGFSIAVSSPGFARALGDGEEVVPVHLKIDTGMGRFGVSPDDAQSLAKLINDSAGLRLAGTWTHFASAGTDEKMTRAQYERFLRAMESLGVDPGLRHACNSAAALRYPEMALDAVRAGIALYGCEWPGASPALSLRSVVTHVKTVAAGHGVGYGATWVAGAPARVATVAIGYADGISRARGNRGHVLVRGQEAPLIGAVSMDAITIDVTGVSDVAVGDVVTIIGADGDQRVTAEQVADWSNTISYEVLTAIGSRVKRRYSE
;
A
#
# COMPACT_ATOMS: atom_id res chain seq x y z
N MET A 1 38.02 -16.50 64.58
CA MET A 1 37.46 -17.30 65.68
C MET A 1 36.10 -17.79 65.20
N GLY A 2 35.73 -19.06 65.06
CA GLY A 2 36.34 -20.36 65.30
C GLY A 2 35.18 -21.39 65.30
N GLY A 3 35.23 -22.41 64.42
CA GLY A 3 34.40 -23.64 64.45
C GLY A 3 32.95 -23.53 63.97
N GLY A 4 32.37 -24.43 63.18
CA GLY A 4 32.80 -25.72 62.65
C GLY A 4 31.62 -26.70 62.57
N ARG A 5 31.59 -27.49 61.48
CA ARG A 5 30.87 -28.79 61.26
C ARG A 5 29.48 -28.79 60.57
N ARG A 6 29.48 -29.31 59.33
CA ARG A 6 28.42 -30.20 58.77
C ARG A 6 28.66 -31.65 59.27
N PRO A 7 27.73 -32.64 59.18
CA PRO A 7 27.48 -33.36 57.91
C PRO A 7 26.08 -34.03 57.69
N GLN A 8 25.78 -34.25 56.40
CA GLN A 8 25.17 -35.40 55.67
C GLN A 8 24.16 -36.42 56.26
N GLY A 9 23.24 -36.85 55.37
CA GLY A 9 22.62 -38.20 55.27
C GLY A 9 21.20 -38.30 55.84
N GLY A 10 20.17 -38.95 55.27
CA GLY A 10 20.04 -39.82 54.11
C GLY A 10 18.93 -40.87 54.37
N ALA A 11 17.97 -40.99 53.45
CA ALA A 11 17.17 -42.19 53.08
C ALA A 11 15.84 -42.60 53.77
N HIS A 12 15.02 -43.24 52.91
CA HIS A 12 13.79 -44.06 53.07
C HIS A 12 12.43 -43.33 53.16
N ALA A 13 11.37 -43.68 52.41
CA ALA A 13 11.05 -44.93 51.70
C ALA A 13 10.11 -44.72 50.47
N ARG A 14 10.20 -45.66 49.52
CA ARG A 14 9.32 -45.85 48.35
C ARG A 14 8.10 -46.70 48.70
N ARG A 15 6.93 -46.47 48.07
CA ARG A 15 6.09 -47.49 47.38
C ARG A 15 4.91 -46.82 46.64
N ALA A 16 4.64 -47.32 45.43
CA ALA A 16 3.66 -46.86 44.44
C ALA A 16 2.35 -47.70 44.49
N PRO A 17 1.53 -47.82 43.41
CA PRO A 17 0.52 -46.90 42.87
C PRO A 17 -0.90 -47.52 42.81
N GLY A 18 -1.96 -46.75 42.53
CA GLY A 18 -3.32 -47.28 42.31
C GLY A 18 -4.26 -46.29 41.61
N ARG A 19 -5.05 -46.80 40.66
CA ARG A 19 -5.72 -46.10 39.54
C ARG A 19 -7.23 -45.79 39.83
N PRO A 20 -8.07 -45.30 38.89
CA PRO A 20 -8.95 -44.14 39.04
C PRO A 20 -10.44 -44.46 39.23
N LEU A 21 -11.23 -43.49 39.72
CA LEU A 21 -12.70 -43.49 39.63
C LEU A 21 -13.23 -42.06 39.47
N GLN A 22 -13.84 -41.75 38.32
CA GLN A 22 -14.84 -40.69 38.23
C GLN A 22 -16.03 -41.15 37.39
N ARG A 23 -17.18 -41.29 38.06
CA ARG A 23 -18.53 -41.22 37.52
C ARG A 23 -19.27 -40.19 38.38
N GLY A 24 -20.15 -39.39 37.78
CA GLY A 24 -21.22 -38.73 38.53
C GLY A 24 -21.53 -37.31 38.07
N SER A 25 -22.59 -37.21 37.28
CA SER A 25 -23.24 -36.01 36.75
C SER A 25 -23.85 -35.08 37.82
N ALA A 26 -23.91 -33.78 37.53
CA ALA A 26 -25.06 -32.94 37.87
C ALA A 26 -25.20 -31.75 36.91
N ARG A 27 -26.46 -31.39 36.65
CA ARG A 27 -26.99 -30.54 35.59
C ARG A 27 -26.95 -29.05 35.94
N GLY A 28 -26.96 -28.18 34.92
CA GLY A 28 -27.60 -26.85 35.02
C GLY A 28 -26.97 -25.77 34.15
N ALA A 29 -27.50 -25.55 32.94
CA ALA A 29 -27.44 -24.25 32.25
C ALA A 29 -28.49 -24.20 31.11
N GLY A 30 -29.30 -23.13 31.10
CA GLY A 30 -30.45 -22.89 30.22
C GLY A 30 -30.12 -22.45 28.78
N PRO A 31 -31.16 -22.11 27.98
CA PRO A 31 -31.11 -22.15 26.53
C PRO A 31 -30.62 -20.83 25.94
N ARG A 32 -29.70 -20.91 24.96
CA ARG A 32 -29.48 -19.84 23.98
C ARG A 32 -29.44 -20.43 22.58
N GLU A 33 -30.30 -19.85 21.75
CA GLU A 33 -30.56 -20.12 20.35
C GLU A 33 -29.28 -20.22 19.50
N ARG A 34 -29.19 -21.28 18.68
CA ARG A 34 -28.27 -21.35 17.55
C ARG A 34 -29.04 -21.75 16.30
N ARG A 35 -29.14 -20.80 15.36
CA ARG A 35 -29.66 -21.01 14.02
C ARG A 35 -28.66 -21.84 13.21
N HIS A 36 -29.14 -22.96 12.67
CA HIS A 36 -28.40 -23.82 11.74
C HIS A 36 -28.30 -23.18 10.35
N TRP A 37 -27.07 -23.01 9.85
CA TRP A 37 -26.82 -22.76 8.43
C TRP A 37 -26.80 -24.09 7.66
N ARG A 38 -27.77 -24.26 6.77
CA ARG A 38 -27.83 -25.36 5.80
C ARG A 38 -26.88 -25.09 4.64
N ARG A 39 -26.06 -26.09 4.28
CA ARG A 39 -25.27 -26.14 3.03
C ARG A 39 -26.19 -26.46 1.83
N PRO A 40 -26.03 -25.84 0.65
CA PRO A 40 -26.68 -26.30 -0.57
C PRO A 40 -25.93 -27.49 -1.17
N GLY A 41 -26.67 -28.56 -1.47
CA GLY A 41 -26.19 -29.76 -2.14
C GLY A 41 -25.89 -29.52 -3.61
N TRP A 42 -24.81 -30.15 -4.08
CA TRP A 42 -24.46 -30.31 -5.48
C TRP A 42 -25.46 -31.22 -6.19
N CYS A 43 -25.99 -30.78 -7.33
CA CYS A 43 -26.71 -31.65 -8.26
C CYS A 43 -25.74 -32.23 -9.29
N ASP A 44 -25.52 -33.53 -9.20
CA ASP A 44 -24.99 -34.35 -10.29
C ASP A 44 -25.96 -34.35 -11.48
N ARG A 45 -25.49 -33.93 -12.65
CA ARG A 45 -26.07 -34.34 -13.92
C ARG A 45 -25.12 -35.29 -14.63
N ARG A 46 -25.63 -36.50 -14.84
CA ARG A 46 -25.01 -37.61 -15.55
C ARG A 46 -24.60 -37.20 -16.96
N VAL A 47 -23.40 -37.63 -17.32
CA VAL A 47 -22.87 -37.68 -18.68
C VAL A 47 -23.11 -39.10 -19.18
N ASP A 48 -23.82 -39.25 -20.28
CA ASP A 48 -23.89 -40.50 -21.06
C ASP A 48 -23.51 -40.20 -22.52
N GLY A 49 -22.59 -41.00 -23.06
CA GLY A 49 -22.57 -41.37 -24.47
C GLY A 49 -21.57 -40.67 -25.41
N ALA A 50 -20.42 -41.31 -25.62
CA ALA A 50 -19.58 -41.21 -26.82
C ALA A 50 -20.39 -41.47 -28.12
N GLY A 51 -19.98 -41.08 -29.33
CA GLY A 51 -18.77 -40.48 -29.87
C GLY A 51 -18.82 -40.50 -31.41
N ILE A 52 -17.85 -39.80 -32.01
CA ILE A 52 -17.30 -39.94 -33.38
C ILE A 52 -18.16 -39.50 -34.57
N GLY A 53 -17.66 -38.48 -35.29
CA GLY A 53 -18.11 -38.09 -36.62
C GLY A 53 -17.40 -36.82 -37.11
N SER A 54 -16.18 -36.96 -37.63
CA SER A 54 -15.42 -35.91 -38.31
C SER A 54 -15.87 -35.77 -39.77
N ILE A 55 -16.31 -34.58 -40.21
CA ILE A 55 -16.32 -34.20 -41.64
C ILE A 55 -16.06 -32.69 -41.79
N HIS A 56 -15.13 -32.34 -42.68
CA HIS A 56 -14.78 -30.98 -43.13
C HIS A 56 -15.94 -30.28 -43.87
N GLY A 57 -16.02 -28.95 -43.77
CA GLY A 57 -16.97 -28.17 -44.56
C GLY A 57 -16.65 -26.68 -44.59
N CYS A 58 -15.88 -26.29 -45.61
CA CYS A 58 -15.61 -24.92 -46.03
C CYS A 58 -16.92 -24.16 -46.34
N GLY A 59 -17.04 -22.89 -45.90
CA GLY A 59 -18.20 -22.05 -46.19
C GLY A 59 -17.89 -20.56 -46.04
N GLN A 60 -17.34 -19.96 -47.10
CA GLN A 60 -17.18 -18.51 -47.22
C GLN A 60 -18.55 -17.83 -47.34
N TRP A 61 -18.89 -16.93 -46.40
CA TRP A 61 -20.01 -16.00 -46.55
C TRP A 61 -19.49 -14.64 -47.03
N ARG A 62 -19.56 -14.41 -48.35
CA ARG A 62 -19.39 -13.07 -48.94
C ARG A 62 -20.73 -12.33 -48.90
N LEU A 63 -20.81 -11.27 -48.10
CA LEU A 63 -21.92 -10.31 -48.12
C LEU A 63 -21.80 -9.41 -49.36
N ARG A 64 -22.83 -9.41 -50.23
CA ARG A 64 -22.96 -8.46 -51.34
C ARG A 64 -23.58 -7.14 -50.83
N PRO A 65 -23.08 -5.95 -51.22
CA PRO A 65 -23.72 -4.68 -50.88
C PRO A 65 -24.92 -4.39 -51.79
N ARG A 66 -26.07 -4.05 -51.21
CA ARG A 66 -27.23 -3.52 -51.94
C ARG A 66 -26.96 -2.09 -52.40
N ARG A 67 -26.92 -1.87 -53.72
CA ARG A 67 -26.96 -0.54 -54.36
C ARG A 67 -28.37 0.06 -54.23
N ARG A 68 -28.48 1.29 -53.72
CA ARG A 68 -29.69 2.14 -53.83
C ARG A 68 -29.63 2.92 -55.15
N ARG A 69 -30.76 3.01 -55.87
CA ARG A 69 -30.94 3.88 -57.05
C ARG A 69 -31.50 5.26 -56.63
N PRO A 70 -31.27 6.33 -57.41
CA PRO A 70 -31.52 7.72 -57.00
C PRO A 70 -32.58 8.44 -57.86
N GLN A 71 -33.78 8.71 -57.32
CA GLN A 71 -34.81 9.64 -57.81
C GLN A 71 -35.67 9.94 -56.54
N ASP A 72 -35.89 11.15 -56.03
CA ASP A 72 -36.38 12.37 -56.67
C ASP A 72 -35.85 13.64 -55.98
N LEU A 73 -35.37 14.58 -56.81
CA LEU A 73 -35.14 15.98 -56.46
C LEU A 73 -36.27 16.78 -57.12
N ALA A 74 -37.15 17.38 -56.32
CA ALA A 74 -37.78 18.69 -56.52
C ALA A 74 -39.15 18.75 -55.82
N ALA A 75 -39.22 19.51 -54.72
CA ALA A 75 -40.34 20.41 -54.35
C ALA A 75 -40.32 20.66 -52.84
N ALA A 76 -39.76 21.81 -52.42
CA ALA A 76 -40.21 22.63 -51.30
C ALA A 76 -39.12 23.67 -50.98
N ARG A 77 -39.11 24.75 -51.76
CA ARG A 77 -38.53 26.02 -51.33
C ARG A 77 -39.66 26.91 -50.81
N ARG A 78 -39.37 27.61 -49.70
CA ARG A 78 -40.09 28.74 -49.07
C ARG A 78 -41.01 28.37 -47.91
N CYS A 79 -40.51 28.55 -46.68
CA CYS A 79 -41.05 29.51 -45.70
C CYS A 79 -40.19 29.51 -44.41
N GLY A 80 -39.93 30.70 -43.86
CA GLY A 80 -39.57 30.87 -42.45
C GLY A 80 -38.10 31.15 -42.13
N LEU A 81 -37.65 32.40 -42.29
CA LEU A 81 -36.48 32.95 -41.61
C LEU A 81 -36.79 33.11 -40.11
N ALA A 82 -36.39 32.14 -39.29
CA ALA A 82 -36.20 32.35 -37.86
C ALA A 82 -34.72 32.70 -37.61
N ARG A 83 -34.46 33.88 -37.07
CA ARG A 83 -33.12 34.36 -36.71
C ARG A 83 -32.52 33.44 -35.64
N GLU A 84 -31.57 32.60 -36.02
CA GLU A 84 -30.66 31.96 -35.09
C GLU A 84 -29.76 33.04 -34.45
N ARG A 85 -29.84 33.17 -33.13
CA ARG A 85 -28.86 33.90 -32.34
C ARG A 85 -27.51 33.17 -32.46
N PRO A 86 -26.38 33.86 -32.71
CA PRO A 86 -25.10 33.19 -32.78
C PRO A 86 -24.78 32.60 -31.41
N ALA A 87 -24.60 31.27 -31.38
CA ALA A 87 -24.05 30.58 -30.23
C ALA A 87 -22.74 31.27 -29.85
N ALA A 88 -22.68 31.79 -28.62
CA ALA A 88 -21.45 32.29 -28.04
C ALA A 88 -20.40 31.19 -28.17
N ARG A 89 -19.32 31.50 -28.88
CA ARG A 89 -18.10 30.68 -28.89
C ARG A 89 -17.57 30.69 -27.47
N ASN A 90 -18.03 29.75 -26.65
CA ASN A 90 -17.31 29.35 -25.45
C ASN A 90 -16.01 28.75 -25.95
N SER A 91 -14.95 29.54 -25.91
CA SER A 91 -13.59 29.04 -25.89
C SER A 91 -13.47 28.15 -24.66
N ALA A 92 -13.77 26.86 -24.84
CA ALA A 92 -13.42 25.81 -23.92
C ALA A 92 -11.89 25.80 -23.83
N GLY A 93 -11.35 26.63 -22.94
CA GLY A 93 -9.96 26.58 -22.54
C GLY A 93 -9.73 25.17 -22.05
N HIS A 94 -9.04 24.36 -22.86
CA HIS A 94 -8.65 23.03 -22.47
C HIS A 94 -7.91 23.20 -21.16
N ALA A 95 -8.35 22.51 -20.10
CA ALA A 95 -7.68 22.61 -18.81
C ALA A 95 -6.18 22.31 -19.04
N ARG A 96 -5.35 23.16 -18.44
CA ARG A 96 -3.89 23.12 -18.57
C ARG A 96 -3.33 22.74 -17.21
N ASP A 97 -2.23 21.98 -17.21
CA ASP A 97 -1.51 21.75 -15.95
C ASP A 97 -0.85 23.05 -15.45
N ALA A 98 -0.27 23.02 -14.25
CA ALA A 98 0.47 24.14 -13.68
C ALA A 98 1.63 24.66 -14.56
N ALA A 99 2.00 23.92 -15.62
CA ALA A 99 3.02 24.27 -16.61
C ALA A 99 2.43 24.68 -17.97
N GLY A 100 1.11 24.89 -18.10
CA GLY A 100 0.48 25.41 -19.30
C GLY A 100 0.27 24.41 -20.45
N ARG A 101 0.50 23.10 -20.23
CA ARG A 101 0.35 22.06 -21.27
C ARG A 101 -1.12 21.62 -21.41
N PRO A 102 -1.64 21.37 -22.63
CA PRO A 102 -2.98 20.84 -22.81
C PRO A 102 -3.12 19.48 -22.11
N LEU A 103 -4.15 19.30 -21.26
CA LEU A 103 -4.43 18.04 -20.57
C LEU A 103 -4.89 16.89 -21.50
N THR A 104 -4.92 17.09 -22.82
CA THR A 104 -5.62 16.23 -23.80
C THR A 104 -4.91 14.95 -24.24
N GLN A 105 -3.81 14.52 -23.60
CA GLN A 105 -3.11 13.29 -24.01
C GLN A 105 -3.15 12.12 -23.00
N LEU A 106 -3.56 12.33 -21.75
CA LEU A 106 -3.56 11.27 -20.74
C LEU A 106 -4.96 11.03 -20.20
N LEU A 107 -5.37 9.77 -20.16
CA LEU A 107 -6.65 9.36 -19.57
C LEU A 107 -6.61 9.27 -18.04
N ARG A 108 -5.41 9.09 -17.47
CA ARG A 108 -5.18 8.90 -16.03
C ARG A 108 -3.75 9.24 -15.65
N TRP A 109 -3.54 9.96 -14.56
CA TRP A 109 -2.20 10.35 -14.09
C TRP A 109 -2.20 10.63 -12.58
N ALA A 110 -1.01 10.56 -11.99
CA ALA A 110 -0.75 10.99 -10.62
C ALA A 110 0.18 12.21 -10.66
N GLU A 111 -0.19 13.27 -9.96
CA GLU A 111 0.67 14.42 -9.69
C GLU A 111 1.32 14.23 -8.32
N ILE A 112 2.64 14.35 -8.29
CA ILE A 112 3.49 14.11 -7.13
C ILE A 112 4.21 15.41 -6.78
N ASP A 113 3.89 15.96 -5.62
CA ASP A 113 4.51 17.15 -5.06
C ASP A 113 5.75 16.75 -4.24
N LEU A 114 6.94 16.94 -4.83
CA LEU A 114 8.22 16.68 -4.17
C LEU A 114 8.56 17.75 -3.13
N GLY A 115 7.97 18.94 -3.24
CA GLY A 115 8.05 20.00 -2.23
C GLY A 115 7.41 19.56 -0.92
N ALA A 116 6.23 18.93 -1.02
CA ALA A 116 5.54 18.32 0.12
C ALA A 116 6.36 17.20 0.77
N VAL A 117 6.97 16.30 -0.02
CA VAL A 117 7.84 15.23 0.53
C VAL A 117 9.04 15.81 1.27
N ARG A 118 9.69 16.83 0.70
CA ARG A 118 10.80 17.55 1.34
C ARG A 118 10.37 18.20 2.65
N GLU A 119 9.25 18.91 2.65
CA GLU A 119 8.73 19.60 3.82
C GLU A 119 8.35 18.61 4.93
N ASN A 120 7.66 17.53 4.59
CA ASN A 120 7.31 16.48 5.55
C ASN A 120 8.57 15.86 6.18
N ALA A 121 9.60 15.57 5.38
CA ALA A 121 10.87 15.06 5.90
C ALA A 121 11.54 16.05 6.87
N ALA A 122 11.61 17.33 6.51
CA ALA A 122 12.19 18.38 7.36
C ALA A 122 11.42 18.53 8.67
N ARG A 123 10.09 18.49 8.62
CA ARG A 123 9.25 18.60 9.82
C ARG A 123 9.36 17.37 10.71
N ILE A 124 9.45 16.17 10.14
CA ILE A 124 9.70 14.95 10.92
C ILE A 124 11.04 15.10 11.65
N LEU A 125 12.09 15.52 10.95
CA LEU A 125 13.40 15.70 11.56
C LEU A 125 13.39 16.75 12.67
N ALA A 126 12.68 17.87 12.49
CA ALA A 126 12.53 18.93 13.49
C ALA A 126 11.75 18.49 14.74
N HIS A 127 10.87 17.48 14.62
CA HIS A 127 10.10 16.93 15.73
C HIS A 127 10.90 15.95 16.62
N LEU A 128 12.05 15.47 16.13
CA LEU A 128 12.85 14.45 16.80
C LEU A 128 13.89 15.06 17.74
N PRO A 129 14.40 14.29 18.72
CA PRO A 129 15.54 14.70 19.52
C PRO A 129 16.75 15.12 18.67
N LYS A 130 17.50 16.11 19.14
CA LYS A 130 18.70 16.59 18.44
C LYS A 130 19.69 15.44 18.23
N GLY A 131 20.22 15.33 17.01
CA GLY A 131 21.19 14.30 16.63
C GLY A 131 20.56 12.99 16.10
N THR A 132 19.24 12.81 16.20
CA THR A 132 18.54 11.68 15.59
C THR A 132 18.64 11.76 14.06
N ARG A 133 19.00 10.64 13.42
CA ARG A 133 19.05 10.54 11.95
C ARG A 133 17.69 10.16 11.38
N LEU A 134 17.32 10.76 10.25
CA LEU A 134 16.16 10.36 9.47
C LEU A 134 16.56 9.38 8.36
N MET A 135 16.00 8.17 8.43
CA MET A 135 16.05 7.15 7.38
C MET A 135 14.75 7.18 6.60
N ALA A 136 14.81 7.65 5.34
CA ALA A 136 13.66 7.73 4.46
C ALA A 136 13.35 6.37 3.84
N VAL A 137 12.18 5.82 4.14
CA VAL A 137 11.74 4.51 3.64
C VAL A 137 11.00 4.72 2.32
N VAL A 138 11.63 4.30 1.21
CA VAL A 138 11.18 4.57 -0.17
C VAL A 138 10.93 3.29 -0.97
N LYS A 139 10.75 2.15 -0.30
CA LYS A 139 10.31 0.87 -0.91
C LYS A 139 8.98 0.99 -1.65
N ALA A 140 8.66 -0.04 -2.43
CA ALA A 140 7.45 -0.13 -3.25
C ALA A 140 7.30 1.09 -4.16
N ASN A 141 8.38 1.44 -4.87
CA ASN A 141 8.46 2.60 -5.74
C ASN A 141 8.09 3.92 -5.01
N GLY A 142 8.68 4.17 -3.84
CA GLY A 142 8.35 5.34 -3.02
C GLY A 142 6.88 5.35 -2.57
N TYR A 143 6.36 4.21 -2.13
CA TYR A 143 4.94 4.05 -1.78
C TYR A 143 4.01 4.46 -2.94
N GLY A 144 4.39 4.13 -4.17
CA GLY A 144 3.69 4.51 -5.40
C GLY A 144 4.03 5.91 -5.96
N HIS A 145 4.81 6.73 -5.25
CA HIS A 145 5.12 8.11 -5.66
C HIS A 145 6.31 8.22 -6.63
N GLY A 146 7.14 7.19 -6.74
CA GLY A 146 8.42 7.25 -7.45
C GLY A 146 9.59 7.18 -6.47
N ALA A 147 10.32 6.06 -6.41
CA ALA A 147 11.38 5.85 -5.41
C ALA A 147 12.50 6.90 -5.50
N VAL A 148 13.12 7.06 -6.68
CA VAL A 148 14.24 7.98 -6.88
C VAL A 148 13.85 9.45 -6.65
N PRO A 149 12.75 9.98 -7.22
CA PRO A 149 12.33 11.36 -6.96
C PRO A 149 11.98 11.61 -5.49
N ALA A 150 11.23 10.71 -4.85
CA ALA A 150 10.89 10.84 -3.43
C ALA A 150 12.12 10.77 -2.52
N ALA A 151 13.08 9.88 -2.82
CA ALA A 151 14.34 9.79 -2.08
C ALA A 151 15.14 11.10 -2.17
N ARG A 152 15.28 11.68 -3.36
CA ARG A 152 15.95 12.98 -3.54
C ARG A 152 15.26 14.09 -2.75
N ALA A 153 13.92 14.14 -2.79
CA ALA A 153 13.15 15.12 -2.04
C ALA A 153 13.34 14.96 -0.52
N ALA A 154 13.28 13.73 0.00
CA ALA A 154 13.51 13.44 1.41
C ALA A 154 14.94 13.80 1.85
N ILE A 155 15.96 13.56 1.01
CA ILE A 155 17.35 13.96 1.28
C ILE A 155 17.47 15.48 1.38
N ARG A 156 16.85 16.23 0.45
CA ARG A 156 16.79 17.70 0.55
C ARG A 156 16.05 18.19 1.79
N GLY A 157 15.14 17.37 2.33
CA GLY A 157 14.47 17.61 3.61
C GLY A 157 15.29 17.19 4.84
N GLY A 158 16.52 16.69 4.67
CA GLY A 158 17.43 16.33 5.77
C GLY A 158 17.55 14.84 6.05
N ALA A 159 16.92 13.96 5.26
CA ALA A 159 17.18 12.53 5.36
C ALA A 159 18.64 12.22 5.00
N THR A 160 19.32 11.45 5.85
CA THR A 160 20.74 11.07 5.64
C THR A 160 20.91 9.59 5.33
N TRP A 161 19.83 8.81 5.49
CA TRP A 161 19.76 7.39 5.20
C TRP A 161 18.54 7.11 4.32
N LEU A 162 18.62 6.04 3.53
CA LEU A 162 17.51 5.49 2.75
C LEU A 162 17.24 4.05 3.20
N ALA A 163 16.01 3.60 3.04
CA ALA A 163 15.67 2.21 3.27
C ALA A 163 14.64 1.67 2.29
N VAL A 164 14.85 0.41 1.91
CA VAL A 164 14.08 -0.31 0.91
C VAL A 164 13.80 -1.75 1.36
N ALA A 165 12.98 -2.50 0.61
CA ALA A 165 12.69 -3.89 0.89
C ALA A 165 13.66 -4.85 0.18
N THR A 166 14.12 -4.55 -1.03
CA THR A 166 14.91 -5.47 -1.85
C THR A 166 16.24 -4.89 -2.32
N LEU A 167 17.15 -5.76 -2.76
CA LEU A 167 18.40 -5.33 -3.41
C LEU A 167 18.15 -4.57 -4.70
N ASP A 168 17.13 -4.94 -5.48
CA ASP A 168 16.80 -4.25 -6.73
C ASP A 168 16.32 -2.82 -6.46
N GLU A 169 15.46 -2.62 -5.46
CA GLU A 169 15.07 -1.29 -5.02
C GLU A 169 16.28 -0.49 -4.50
N ALA A 170 17.25 -1.13 -3.86
CA ALA A 170 18.46 -0.44 -3.40
C ALA A 170 19.34 0.01 -4.57
N ARG A 171 19.47 -0.83 -5.61
CA ARG A 171 20.22 -0.51 -6.82
C ARG A 171 19.67 0.73 -7.53
N GLU A 172 18.35 0.90 -7.56
CA GLU A 172 17.71 2.10 -8.11
C GLU A 172 18.14 3.40 -7.39
N LEU A 173 18.56 3.32 -6.13
CA LEU A 173 18.94 4.45 -5.29
C LEU A 173 20.46 4.71 -5.25
N THR A 174 21.24 3.95 -6.02
CA THR A 174 22.70 4.08 -6.08
C THR A 174 23.11 5.51 -6.45
N GLY A 175 24.09 6.05 -5.72
CA GLY A 175 24.61 7.40 -5.96
C GLY A 175 23.77 8.53 -5.36
N LEU A 176 22.64 8.24 -4.70
CA LEU A 176 21.88 9.26 -3.95
C LEU A 176 22.50 9.54 -2.57
N VAL A 177 23.03 8.50 -1.93
CA VAL A 177 23.78 8.54 -0.67
C VAL A 177 24.89 7.49 -0.73
N HIS A 178 25.81 7.49 0.23
CA HIS A 178 26.79 6.40 0.38
C HIS A 178 26.07 5.05 0.47
N ALA A 179 26.59 4.02 -0.21
CA ALA A 179 25.92 2.71 -0.31
C ALA A 179 25.57 2.11 1.05
N GLU A 180 26.48 2.18 2.03
CA GLU A 180 26.21 1.70 3.40
C GLU A 180 25.01 2.41 4.08
N ARG A 181 24.62 3.61 3.62
CA ARG A 181 23.46 4.35 4.14
C ARG A 181 22.14 3.97 3.47
N ILE A 182 22.14 2.95 2.63
CA ILE A 182 20.95 2.31 2.06
C ILE A 182 20.75 0.99 2.79
N LEU A 183 19.71 0.91 3.61
CA LEU A 183 19.35 -0.30 4.34
C LEU A 183 18.34 -1.14 3.55
N VAL A 184 18.71 -2.37 3.22
CA VAL A 184 17.79 -3.38 2.68
C VAL A 184 17.15 -4.14 3.84
N MET A 185 15.88 -3.84 4.10
CA MET A 185 15.17 -4.29 5.30
C MET A 185 14.44 -5.63 5.13
N GLY A 186 14.23 -6.08 3.89
CA GLY A 186 13.53 -7.32 3.60
C GLY A 186 14.36 -8.55 3.97
N GLY A 187 13.68 -9.64 4.33
CA GLY A 187 14.33 -10.92 4.51
C GLY A 187 14.93 -11.42 3.20
N MET A 188 16.12 -12.02 3.28
CA MET A 188 16.81 -12.64 2.16
C MET A 188 17.07 -14.12 2.46
N VAL A 189 17.15 -14.90 1.39
CA VAL A 189 17.57 -16.31 1.46
C VAL A 189 19.09 -16.42 1.25
N PRO A 190 19.76 -17.49 1.73
CA PRO A 190 21.19 -17.70 1.54
C PRO A 190 21.68 -17.54 0.10
N ASP A 191 20.92 -17.98 -0.90
CA ASP A 191 21.28 -17.88 -2.33
C ASP A 191 21.43 -16.43 -2.82
N GLN A 192 20.89 -15.45 -2.08
CA GLN A 192 21.05 -14.04 -2.38
C GLN A 192 22.30 -13.42 -1.75
N ALA A 193 23.01 -14.15 -0.88
CA ALA A 193 24.20 -13.66 -0.19
C ALA A 193 25.29 -13.17 -1.17
N PRO A 194 25.66 -13.87 -2.26
CA PRO A 194 26.68 -13.37 -3.18
C PRO A 194 26.34 -11.99 -3.77
N ALA A 195 25.06 -11.77 -4.12
CA ALA A 195 24.59 -10.50 -4.65
C ALA A 195 24.52 -9.40 -3.59
N ALA A 196 24.27 -9.76 -2.33
CA ALA A 196 24.27 -8.82 -1.20
C ALA A 196 25.69 -8.40 -0.82
N THR A 197 26.65 -9.33 -0.80
CA THR A 197 28.05 -9.10 -0.44
C THR A 197 28.69 -8.02 -1.32
N VAL A 198 28.57 -8.13 -2.64
CA VAL A 198 29.19 -7.18 -3.58
C VAL A 198 28.41 -5.87 -3.75
N SER A 199 27.29 -5.69 -3.03
CA SER A 199 26.41 -4.52 -3.21
C SER A 199 26.89 -3.27 -2.47
N GLY A 200 27.67 -3.42 -1.40
CA GLY A 200 28.05 -2.33 -0.49
C GLY A 200 26.90 -1.72 0.31
N PHE A 201 25.68 -2.26 0.22
CA PHE A 201 24.52 -1.80 0.99
C PHE A 201 24.52 -2.39 2.41
N SER A 202 23.82 -1.71 3.33
CA SER A 202 23.53 -2.28 4.65
C SER A 202 22.43 -3.33 4.54
N ILE A 203 22.67 -4.53 5.08
CA ILE A 203 21.75 -5.67 4.94
C ILE A 203 21.12 -6.03 6.28
N ALA A 204 19.79 -6.11 6.34
CA ALA A 204 19.11 -6.62 7.53
C ALA A 204 19.34 -8.13 7.69
N VAL A 205 19.77 -8.55 8.88
CA VAL A 205 20.01 -9.96 9.21
C VAL A 205 19.09 -10.38 10.35
N SER A 206 18.39 -11.50 10.17
CA SER A 206 17.42 -12.04 11.14
C SER A 206 17.66 -13.51 11.49
N SER A 207 18.58 -14.21 10.82
CA SER A 207 18.82 -15.63 11.03
C SER A 207 20.32 -15.98 10.96
N PRO A 208 20.78 -16.97 11.75
CA PRO A 208 22.15 -17.45 11.70
C PRO A 208 22.54 -18.01 10.32
N GLY A 209 21.63 -18.71 9.65
CA GLY A 209 21.92 -19.33 8.34
C GLY A 209 22.25 -18.30 7.27
N PHE A 210 21.48 -17.22 7.19
CA PHE A 210 21.76 -16.13 6.25
C PHE A 210 23.01 -15.34 6.66
N ALA A 211 23.23 -15.11 7.96
CA ALA A 211 24.44 -14.45 8.43
C ALA A 211 25.72 -15.20 8.01
N ARG A 212 25.74 -16.54 8.16
CA ARG A 212 26.88 -17.36 7.73
C ARG A 212 27.12 -17.24 6.22
N ALA A 213 26.07 -17.45 5.41
CA ALA A 213 26.17 -17.36 3.96
C ALA A 213 26.67 -15.99 3.48
N LEU A 214 26.27 -14.91 4.17
CA LEU A 214 26.71 -13.55 3.86
C LEU A 214 28.18 -13.30 4.27
N GLY A 215 28.60 -13.87 5.41
CA GLY A 215 29.95 -13.74 5.95
C GLY A 215 31.01 -14.61 5.29
N ASP A 216 30.61 -15.58 4.47
CA ASP A 216 31.51 -16.41 3.65
C ASP A 216 32.01 -15.68 2.38
N GLY A 217 31.48 -14.46 2.12
CA GLY A 217 31.88 -13.64 0.99
C GLY A 217 33.23 -12.94 1.17
N GLU A 218 33.80 -12.44 0.07
CA GLU A 218 35.12 -11.79 0.06
C GLU A 218 35.11 -10.36 0.64
N GLU A 219 33.96 -9.68 0.62
CA GLU A 219 33.81 -8.30 1.09
C GLU A 219 33.17 -8.23 2.49
N VAL A 220 33.57 -7.24 3.28
CA VAL A 220 32.97 -6.99 4.60
C VAL A 220 31.61 -6.32 4.44
N VAL A 221 30.54 -7.03 4.80
CA VAL A 221 29.17 -6.53 4.65
C VAL A 221 28.70 -5.82 5.93
N PRO A 222 28.26 -4.56 5.86
CA PRO A 222 27.59 -3.92 6.98
C PRO A 222 26.20 -4.54 7.17
N VAL A 223 25.94 -5.05 8.38
CA VAL A 223 24.67 -5.70 8.70
C VAL A 223 23.91 -5.01 9.82
N HIS A 224 22.59 -5.02 9.70
CA HIS A 224 21.69 -4.55 10.73
C HIS A 224 20.94 -5.73 11.36
N LEU A 225 21.29 -6.08 12.60
CA LEU A 225 20.63 -7.13 13.36
C LEU A 225 19.19 -6.73 13.67
N LYS A 226 18.23 -7.49 13.14
CA LYS A 226 16.81 -7.30 13.43
C LYS A 226 16.39 -8.22 14.58
N ILE A 227 15.93 -7.64 15.68
CA ILE A 227 15.33 -8.36 16.81
C ILE A 227 13.80 -8.27 16.69
N ASP A 228 13.11 -9.39 16.84
CA ASP A 228 11.64 -9.41 16.88
C ASP A 228 11.16 -9.22 18.32
N THR A 229 10.68 -8.01 18.62
CA THR A 229 10.16 -7.71 19.94
C THR A 229 8.65 -7.86 20.06
N GLY A 230 7.97 -8.39 19.04
CA GLY A 230 6.54 -8.72 19.10
C GLY A 230 5.74 -8.44 17.82
N MET A 231 6.41 -8.20 16.68
CA MET A 231 5.72 -8.06 15.39
C MET A 231 5.43 -9.42 14.76
N GLY A 232 6.27 -10.43 15.01
CA GLY A 232 6.07 -11.80 14.53
C GLY A 232 6.30 -11.98 13.03
N ARG A 233 7.17 -11.15 12.42
CA ARG A 233 7.40 -11.16 10.95
C ARG A 233 8.85 -11.50 10.58
N PHE A 234 9.77 -10.64 11.00
CA PHE A 234 11.21 -10.78 10.78
C PHE A 234 11.94 -10.43 12.08
N GLY A 235 13.06 -11.10 12.28
CA GLY A 235 13.98 -10.86 13.38
C GLY A 235 14.23 -12.10 14.20
N VAL A 236 15.40 -12.13 14.82
CA VAL A 236 15.75 -13.13 15.82
C VAL A 236 14.95 -12.88 17.10
N SER A 237 14.67 -13.91 17.87
CA SER A 237 14.06 -13.74 19.19
C SER A 237 14.98 -12.90 20.09
N PRO A 238 14.44 -12.19 21.10
CA PRO A 238 15.28 -11.48 22.07
C PRO A 238 16.29 -12.40 22.78
N ASP A 239 15.89 -13.64 23.06
CA ASP A 239 16.73 -14.62 23.77
C ASP A 239 17.90 -15.10 22.89
N ASP A 240 17.68 -15.19 21.58
CA ASP A 240 18.70 -15.60 20.61
C ASP A 240 19.53 -14.42 20.06
N ALA A 241 19.18 -13.18 20.42
CA ALA A 241 19.79 -11.97 19.85
C ALA A 241 21.30 -11.88 20.16
N GLN A 242 21.69 -12.20 21.39
CA GLN A 242 23.10 -12.23 21.80
C GLN A 242 23.90 -13.22 20.94
N SER A 243 23.38 -14.43 20.75
CA SER A 243 24.04 -15.48 19.96
C SER A 243 24.26 -15.05 18.50
N LEU A 244 23.25 -14.41 17.88
CA LEU A 244 23.37 -13.93 16.52
C LEU A 244 24.30 -12.70 16.41
N ALA A 245 24.25 -11.78 17.37
CA ALA A 245 25.16 -10.63 17.41
C ALA A 245 26.62 -11.09 17.53
N LYS A 246 26.90 -12.07 18.39
CA LYS A 246 28.24 -12.67 18.50
C LYS A 246 28.68 -13.35 17.21
N LEU A 247 27.80 -14.13 16.57
CA LEU A 247 28.10 -14.75 15.28
C LEU A 247 28.48 -13.71 14.22
N ILE A 248 27.78 -12.57 14.19
CA ILE A 248 28.09 -11.46 13.29
C ILE A 248 29.45 -10.84 13.64
N ASN A 249 29.67 -10.54 14.93
CA ASN A 249 30.90 -9.90 15.40
C ASN A 249 32.16 -10.75 15.20
N ASP A 250 32.04 -12.06 15.34
CA ASP A 250 33.15 -13.00 15.20
C ASP A 250 33.44 -13.36 13.72
N SER A 251 32.62 -12.90 12.78
CA SER A 251 32.81 -13.11 11.34
C SER A 251 33.78 -12.08 10.75
N ALA A 252 34.74 -12.54 9.95
CA ALA A 252 35.64 -11.64 9.20
C ALA A 252 34.93 -10.93 8.04
N GLY A 253 33.84 -11.50 7.50
CA GLY A 253 33.09 -10.97 6.37
C GLY A 253 31.91 -10.08 6.76
N LEU A 254 31.65 -9.87 8.05
CA LEU A 254 30.52 -9.06 8.52
C LEU A 254 30.95 -7.97 9.49
N ARG A 255 30.19 -6.88 9.51
CA ARG A 255 30.30 -5.83 10.52
C ARG A 255 28.92 -5.49 11.06
N LEU A 256 28.72 -5.60 12.37
CA LEU A 256 27.48 -5.17 13.02
C LEU A 256 27.37 -3.63 12.96
N ALA A 257 26.71 -3.12 11.92
CA ALA A 257 26.57 -1.70 11.65
C ALA A 257 25.33 -1.09 12.34
N GLY A 258 24.36 -1.91 12.71
CA GLY A 258 23.21 -1.47 13.48
C GLY A 258 22.36 -2.59 14.07
N THR A 259 21.46 -2.20 14.97
CA THR A 259 20.53 -3.11 15.63
C THR A 259 19.16 -2.46 15.68
N TRP A 260 18.11 -3.21 15.37
CA TRP A 260 16.79 -2.62 15.23
C TRP A 260 15.62 -3.53 15.56
N THR A 261 14.50 -2.89 15.92
CA THR A 261 13.19 -3.53 15.97
C THR A 261 12.15 -2.75 15.16
N HIS A 262 10.91 -3.24 15.10
CA HIS A 262 9.78 -2.58 14.45
C HIS A 262 8.54 -2.77 15.32
N PHE A 263 7.87 -1.66 15.62
CA PHE A 263 6.63 -1.68 16.41
C PHE A 263 5.45 -2.14 15.55
N ALA A 264 4.60 -2.98 16.13
CA ALA A 264 3.42 -3.50 15.46
C ALA A 264 2.26 -2.49 15.49
N SER A 265 2.12 -1.76 16.60
CA SER A 265 0.89 -1.01 16.92
C SER A 265 1.17 0.41 17.42
N ALA A 266 2.24 1.05 16.94
CA ALA A 266 2.62 2.40 17.38
C ALA A 266 1.51 3.45 17.16
N GLY A 267 0.62 3.25 16.18
CA GLY A 267 -0.54 4.11 15.94
C GLY A 267 -1.78 3.78 16.77
N THR A 268 -1.87 2.59 17.38
CA THR A 268 -3.14 2.04 17.88
C THR A 268 -3.09 1.44 19.28
N ASP A 269 -1.95 0.94 19.76
CA ASP A 269 -1.79 0.35 21.09
C ASP A 269 -0.47 0.81 21.74
N GLU A 270 -0.58 1.76 22.66
CA GLU A 270 0.56 2.30 23.42
C GLU A 270 1.19 1.26 24.34
N LYS A 271 0.39 0.43 25.02
CA LYS A 271 0.89 -0.55 26.00
C LYS A 271 1.76 -1.59 25.30
N MET A 272 1.28 -2.11 24.17
CA MET A 272 2.06 -3.02 23.34
C MET A 272 3.35 -2.34 22.85
N THR A 273 3.25 -1.11 22.34
CA THR A 273 4.41 -0.37 21.83
C THR A 273 5.50 -0.17 22.88
N ARG A 274 5.12 0.26 24.09
CA ARG A 274 6.06 0.41 25.22
C ARG A 274 6.68 -0.93 25.62
N ALA A 275 5.88 -1.99 25.72
CA ALA A 275 6.40 -3.33 26.03
C ALA A 275 7.41 -3.85 24.98
N GLN A 276 7.14 -3.60 23.68
CA GLN A 276 8.08 -3.92 22.60
C GLN A 276 9.38 -3.11 22.69
N TYR A 277 9.29 -1.84 23.11
CA TYR A 277 10.45 -0.96 23.26
C TYR A 277 11.34 -1.40 24.42
N GLU A 278 10.76 -1.63 25.60
CA GLU A 278 11.52 -2.11 26.76
C GLU A 278 12.19 -3.47 26.50
N ARG A 279 11.49 -4.38 25.82
CA ARG A 279 12.06 -5.66 25.39
C ARG A 279 13.26 -5.47 24.46
N PHE A 280 13.19 -4.48 23.58
CA PHE A 280 14.28 -4.14 22.67
C PHE A 280 15.50 -3.59 23.42
N LEU A 281 15.28 -2.68 24.37
CA LEU A 281 16.36 -2.13 25.21
C LEU A 281 17.07 -3.23 25.99
N ARG A 282 16.32 -4.12 26.66
CA ARG A 282 16.89 -5.26 27.38
C ARG A 282 17.69 -6.21 26.48
N ALA A 283 17.17 -6.50 25.29
CA ALA A 283 17.89 -7.33 24.32
C ALA A 283 19.21 -6.67 23.87
N MET A 284 19.20 -5.35 23.61
CA MET A 284 20.40 -4.59 23.25
C MET A 284 21.45 -4.58 24.38
N GLU A 285 21.04 -4.39 25.63
CA GLU A 285 21.95 -4.45 26.79
C GLU A 285 22.63 -5.82 26.92
N SER A 286 21.94 -6.89 26.52
CA SER A 286 22.46 -8.26 26.62
C SER A 286 23.35 -8.71 25.45
N LEU A 287 23.54 -7.91 24.40
CA LEU A 287 24.26 -8.36 23.18
C LEU A 287 25.73 -8.71 23.41
N GLY A 288 26.39 -8.05 24.37
CA GLY A 288 27.81 -8.29 24.67
C GLY A 288 28.78 -7.79 23.59
N VAL A 289 28.30 -7.05 22.59
CA VAL A 289 29.07 -6.42 21.50
C VAL A 289 28.51 -5.01 21.21
N ASP A 290 29.22 -4.18 20.46
CA ASP A 290 28.70 -2.87 20.03
C ASP A 290 27.46 -3.06 19.14
N PRO A 291 26.27 -2.55 19.52
CA PRO A 291 25.05 -2.71 18.74
C PRO A 291 25.03 -1.91 17.42
N GLY A 292 26.00 -1.01 17.19
CA GLY A 292 26.01 -0.09 16.07
C GLY A 292 24.86 0.93 16.14
N LEU A 293 24.37 1.40 14.99
CA LEU A 293 23.23 2.31 14.88
C LEU A 293 21.93 1.67 15.42
N ARG A 294 21.34 2.22 16.47
CA ARG A 294 20.11 1.72 17.09
C ARG A 294 18.88 2.44 16.54
N HIS A 295 17.89 1.69 16.06
CA HIS A 295 16.66 2.30 15.53
C HIS A 295 15.42 1.44 15.76
N ALA A 296 14.33 2.03 16.28
CA ALA A 296 13.08 1.31 16.54
C ALA A 296 11.88 1.94 15.81
N CYS A 297 11.78 3.27 15.82
CA CYS A 297 10.60 3.99 15.37
C CYS A 297 10.34 3.85 13.86
N ASN A 298 9.08 3.56 13.52
CA ASN A 298 8.49 3.82 12.20
C ASN A 298 7.83 5.21 12.20
N SER A 299 7.09 5.57 11.14
CA SER A 299 6.36 6.86 11.07
C SER A 299 5.53 7.13 12.33
N ALA A 300 4.63 6.21 12.71
CA ALA A 300 3.72 6.42 13.84
C ALA A 300 4.48 6.60 15.16
N ALA A 301 5.52 5.80 15.41
CA ALA A 301 6.30 5.93 16.64
C ALA A 301 7.19 7.18 16.66
N ALA A 302 7.76 7.58 15.52
CA ALA A 302 8.57 8.79 15.43
C ALA A 302 7.76 10.05 15.77
N LEU A 303 6.47 10.05 15.41
CA LEU A 303 5.57 11.16 15.65
C LEU A 303 4.96 11.15 17.05
N ARG A 304 4.55 9.98 17.55
CA ARG A 304 3.83 9.85 18.83
C ARG A 304 4.76 9.68 20.04
N TYR A 305 5.93 9.07 19.83
CA TYR A 305 6.90 8.75 20.89
C TYR A 305 8.31 9.17 20.46
N PRO A 306 8.57 10.47 20.22
CA PRO A 306 9.89 10.94 19.79
C PRO A 306 11.00 10.60 20.79
N GLU A 307 10.68 10.39 22.07
CA GLU A 307 11.62 9.91 23.09
C GLU A 307 12.17 8.50 22.82
N MET A 308 11.48 7.69 22.01
CA MET A 308 11.89 6.33 21.62
C MET A 308 12.77 6.29 20.36
N ALA A 309 13.16 7.46 19.82
CA ALA A 309 13.84 7.56 18.53
C ALA A 309 15.22 6.88 18.46
N LEU A 310 15.91 6.76 19.60
CA LEU A 310 17.29 6.25 19.67
C LEU A 310 18.21 7.06 18.71
N ASP A 311 19.03 6.38 17.89
CA ASP A 311 19.99 7.04 17.00
C ASP A 311 19.39 7.40 15.65
N ALA A 312 18.33 6.70 15.21
CA ALA A 312 17.65 6.95 13.94
C ALA A 312 16.19 6.49 13.93
N VAL A 313 15.35 7.19 13.15
CA VAL A 313 13.97 6.77 12.87
C VAL A 313 13.78 6.41 11.40
N ARG A 314 12.83 5.52 11.14
CA ARG A 314 12.49 5.06 9.78
C ARG A 314 11.12 5.61 9.37
N ALA A 315 11.11 6.76 8.71
CA ALA A 315 9.87 7.37 8.25
C ALA A 315 9.49 6.79 6.87
N GLY A 316 8.28 6.25 6.77
CA GLY A 316 7.68 5.80 5.51
C GLY A 316 6.50 6.69 5.16
N ILE A 317 5.29 6.25 5.52
CA ILE A 317 4.04 6.90 5.08
C ILE A 317 3.96 8.41 5.38
N ALA A 318 4.53 8.86 6.51
CA ALA A 318 4.48 10.26 6.92
C ALA A 318 5.28 11.17 5.97
N LEU A 319 6.28 10.64 5.24
CA LEU A 319 6.99 11.39 4.19
C LEU A 319 6.03 11.84 3.08
N TYR A 320 4.99 11.05 2.82
CA TYR A 320 4.03 11.27 1.73
C TYR A 320 2.80 12.04 2.20
N GLY A 321 2.80 12.51 3.44
CA GLY A 321 1.75 13.36 4.00
C GLY A 321 0.51 12.62 4.45
N CYS A 322 0.62 11.33 4.80
CA CYS A 322 -0.48 10.55 5.36
C CYS A 322 -0.22 10.18 6.82
N GLU A 323 -1.30 9.90 7.56
CA GLU A 323 -1.27 9.45 8.96
C GLU A 323 -0.52 10.39 9.92
N TRP A 324 -0.40 11.66 9.57
CA TRP A 324 0.19 12.69 10.42
C TRP A 324 -0.59 14.00 10.33
N PRO A 325 -1.19 14.48 11.44
CA PRO A 325 -1.90 15.75 11.45
C PRO A 325 -1.05 16.92 10.95
N GLY A 326 -1.60 17.65 9.98
CA GLY A 326 -0.97 18.82 9.38
C GLY A 326 0.15 18.51 8.39
N ALA A 327 0.45 17.26 8.06
CA ALA A 327 1.38 16.94 6.99
C ALA A 327 0.81 17.32 5.61
N SER A 328 1.68 17.58 4.65
CA SER A 328 1.30 18.00 3.29
C SER A 328 1.15 16.76 2.40
N PRO A 329 -0.07 16.36 1.96
CA PRO A 329 -0.24 15.19 1.09
C PRO A 329 0.48 15.38 -0.24
N ALA A 330 1.34 14.43 -0.60
CA ALA A 330 2.23 14.56 -1.75
C ALA A 330 1.63 14.05 -3.07
N LEU A 331 0.45 13.42 -3.08
CA LEU A 331 -0.14 12.80 -4.27
C LEU A 331 -1.56 13.28 -4.55
N SER A 332 -1.80 13.63 -5.81
CA SER A 332 -3.14 13.77 -6.39
C SER A 332 -3.33 12.79 -7.55
N LEU A 333 -4.39 11.98 -7.50
CA LEU A 333 -4.74 11.01 -8.54
C LEU A 333 -5.90 11.54 -9.37
N ARG A 334 -5.71 11.66 -10.68
CA ARG A 334 -6.69 12.24 -11.60
C ARG A 334 -6.95 11.37 -12.83
N SER A 335 -8.15 11.50 -13.38
CA SER A 335 -8.58 10.86 -14.62
C SER A 335 -9.56 11.76 -15.36
N VAL A 336 -10.14 11.29 -16.46
CA VAL A 336 -11.06 12.06 -17.31
C VAL A 336 -12.37 11.33 -17.53
N VAL A 337 -13.45 12.09 -17.64
CA VAL A 337 -14.74 11.60 -18.12
C VAL A 337 -14.61 11.20 -19.59
N THR A 338 -14.98 9.98 -19.93
CA THR A 338 -14.98 9.47 -21.31
C THR A 338 -16.37 9.27 -21.90
N HIS A 339 -17.39 9.22 -21.04
CA HIS A 339 -18.77 9.09 -21.48
C HIS A 339 -19.72 9.71 -20.48
N VAL A 340 -20.79 10.34 -20.97
CA VAL A 340 -21.88 10.87 -20.15
C VAL A 340 -23.19 10.43 -20.79
N LYS A 341 -24.11 9.90 -19.98
CA LYS A 341 -25.44 9.49 -20.44
C LYS A 341 -26.47 9.65 -19.33
N THR A 342 -27.74 9.68 -19.72
CA THR A 342 -28.86 9.58 -18.80
C THR A 342 -29.34 8.13 -18.75
N VAL A 343 -29.57 7.61 -17.56
CA VAL A 343 -30.21 6.31 -17.33
C VAL A 343 -31.61 6.53 -16.75
N ALA A 344 -32.58 5.73 -17.17
CA ALA A 344 -33.93 5.79 -16.64
C ALA A 344 -34.01 5.23 -15.21
N ALA A 345 -35.09 5.55 -14.49
CA ALA A 345 -35.42 4.87 -13.24
C ALA A 345 -35.50 3.35 -13.45
N GLY A 346 -35.00 2.58 -12.48
CA GLY A 346 -34.91 1.12 -12.55
C GLY A 346 -33.71 0.58 -13.33
N HIS A 347 -32.87 1.42 -13.95
CA HIS A 347 -31.68 0.97 -14.67
C HIS A 347 -30.52 0.64 -13.71
N GLY A 348 -29.97 -0.57 -13.83
CA GLY A 348 -28.80 -1.01 -13.07
C GLY A 348 -27.47 -0.52 -13.66
N VAL A 349 -26.49 -0.20 -12.81
CA VAL A 349 -25.15 0.27 -13.21
C VAL A 349 -24.05 -0.70 -12.74
N GLY A 350 -23.12 -1.00 -13.64
CA GLY A 350 -21.96 -1.84 -13.38
C GLY A 350 -22.26 -3.33 -13.31
N TYR A 351 -21.20 -4.13 -13.12
CA TYR A 351 -21.35 -5.59 -12.99
C TYR A 351 -22.26 -5.97 -11.83
N GLY A 352 -23.19 -6.89 -12.10
CA GLY A 352 -24.17 -7.37 -11.12
C GLY A 352 -25.27 -6.36 -10.79
N ALA A 353 -25.32 -5.19 -11.44
CA ALA A 353 -26.34 -4.17 -11.21
C ALA A 353 -26.51 -3.82 -9.72
N THR A 354 -25.40 -3.70 -8.99
CA THR A 354 -25.39 -3.48 -7.53
C THR A 354 -25.89 -2.09 -7.12
N TRP A 355 -25.99 -1.18 -8.07
CA TRP A 355 -26.69 0.10 -7.94
C TRP A 355 -27.78 0.16 -9.00
N VAL A 356 -28.95 0.64 -8.61
CA VAL A 356 -30.12 0.80 -9.48
C VAL A 356 -30.65 2.22 -9.31
N ALA A 357 -30.87 2.92 -10.41
CA ALA A 357 -31.35 4.29 -10.40
C ALA A 357 -32.76 4.38 -9.81
N GLY A 358 -32.95 5.14 -8.73
CA GLY A 358 -34.28 5.38 -8.15
C GLY A 358 -35.14 6.35 -8.96
N ALA A 359 -34.50 7.22 -9.76
CA ALA A 359 -35.10 8.21 -10.65
C ALA A 359 -34.22 8.34 -11.90
N PRO A 360 -34.66 9.05 -12.97
CA PRO A 360 -33.76 9.38 -14.07
C PRO A 360 -32.48 10.05 -13.55
N ALA A 361 -31.33 9.45 -13.85
CA ALA A 361 -30.03 9.87 -13.31
C ALA A 361 -29.05 10.12 -14.44
N ARG A 362 -28.23 11.16 -14.29
CA ARG A 362 -27.13 11.47 -15.20
C ARG A 362 -25.86 10.83 -14.66
N VAL A 363 -25.24 9.95 -15.44
CA VAL A 363 -24.07 9.19 -15.02
C VAL A 363 -22.89 9.44 -15.95
N ALA A 364 -21.69 9.45 -15.39
CA ALA A 364 -20.46 9.61 -16.14
C ALA A 364 -19.53 8.40 -15.95
N THR A 365 -18.88 7.98 -17.04
CA THR A 365 -17.83 6.96 -17.02
C THR A 365 -16.47 7.63 -17.00
N VAL A 366 -15.59 7.21 -16.09
CA VAL A 366 -14.24 7.77 -15.90
C VAL A 366 -13.21 6.71 -16.24
N ALA A 367 -12.17 7.07 -16.99
CA ALA A 367 -11.17 6.14 -17.51
C ALA A 367 -10.10 5.73 -16.48
N ILE A 368 -10.55 5.16 -15.36
CA ILE A 368 -9.70 4.58 -14.32
C ILE A 368 -10.43 3.43 -13.65
N GLY A 369 -9.76 2.30 -13.43
CA GLY A 369 -10.39 1.12 -12.81
C GLY A 369 -9.46 0.36 -11.87
N TYR A 370 -9.81 -0.88 -11.54
CA TYR A 370 -9.01 -1.66 -10.59
C TYR A 370 -7.63 -2.06 -11.15
N ALA A 371 -7.45 -2.12 -12.47
CA ALA A 371 -6.13 -2.31 -13.08
C ALA A 371 -5.22 -1.07 -12.96
N ASP A 372 -5.77 0.06 -12.53
CA ASP A 372 -5.06 1.31 -12.27
C ASP A 372 -4.93 1.62 -10.76
N GLY A 373 -5.43 0.73 -9.89
CA GLY A 373 -5.32 0.84 -8.43
C GLY A 373 -6.61 1.17 -7.67
N ILE A 374 -7.76 1.28 -8.36
CA ILE A 374 -9.04 1.54 -7.69
C ILE A 374 -9.63 0.24 -7.14
N SER A 375 -9.65 0.08 -5.82
CA SER A 375 -10.18 -1.14 -5.20
C SER A 375 -11.61 -1.44 -5.63
N ARG A 376 -11.87 -2.70 -6.01
CA ARG A 376 -13.22 -3.16 -6.34
C ARG A 376 -14.18 -3.08 -5.15
N ALA A 377 -13.66 -3.14 -3.92
CA ALA A 377 -14.44 -2.99 -2.70
C ALA A 377 -15.06 -1.59 -2.53
N ARG A 378 -14.57 -0.59 -3.28
CA ARG A 378 -15.09 0.78 -3.29
C ARG A 378 -16.41 0.93 -4.05
N GLY A 379 -16.89 -0.10 -4.76
CA GLY A 379 -18.17 -0.05 -5.46
C GLY A 379 -19.30 0.42 -4.54
N ASN A 380 -20.04 1.45 -4.98
CA ASN A 380 -21.10 2.13 -4.20
C ASN A 380 -20.64 2.84 -2.91
N ARG A 381 -19.36 3.14 -2.76
CA ARG A 381 -18.81 3.76 -1.54
C ARG A 381 -17.98 4.99 -1.85
N GLY A 382 -18.29 6.07 -1.12
CA GLY A 382 -17.62 7.35 -1.25
C GLY A 382 -17.92 8.06 -2.56
N HIS A 383 -17.11 9.08 -2.83
CA HIS A 383 -17.26 9.94 -3.99
C HIS A 383 -15.90 10.23 -4.64
N VAL A 384 -15.94 10.89 -5.78
CA VAL A 384 -14.81 11.58 -6.42
C VAL A 384 -15.18 13.05 -6.58
N LEU A 385 -14.23 13.89 -6.99
CA LEU A 385 -14.51 15.29 -7.28
C LEU A 385 -14.50 15.54 -8.79
N VAL A 386 -15.46 16.32 -9.27
CA VAL A 386 -15.53 16.79 -10.65
C VAL A 386 -16.13 18.18 -10.67
N ARG A 387 -15.41 19.14 -11.28
CA ARG A 387 -15.80 20.57 -11.32
C ARG A 387 -16.01 21.16 -9.91
N GLY A 388 -15.17 20.79 -8.96
CA GLY A 388 -15.21 21.27 -7.58
C GLY A 388 -16.37 20.74 -6.74
N GLN A 389 -17.10 19.73 -7.23
CA GLN A 389 -18.24 19.12 -6.53
C GLN A 389 -18.06 17.61 -6.35
N GLU A 390 -18.66 17.07 -5.29
CA GLU A 390 -18.67 15.64 -5.03
C GLU A 390 -19.61 14.90 -5.99
N ALA A 391 -19.13 13.80 -6.56
CA ALA A 391 -19.89 12.88 -7.40
C ALA A 391 -19.77 11.45 -6.83
N PRO A 392 -20.88 10.84 -6.34
CA PRO A 392 -20.85 9.49 -5.77
C PRO A 392 -20.34 8.44 -6.77
N LEU A 393 -19.52 7.49 -6.29
CA LEU A 393 -19.15 6.32 -7.08
C LEU A 393 -20.29 5.30 -7.05
N ILE A 394 -20.80 4.92 -8.22
CA ILE A 394 -21.96 4.03 -8.35
C ILE A 394 -21.65 2.79 -9.20
N GLY A 395 -22.24 1.67 -8.82
CA GLY A 395 -21.99 0.35 -9.38
C GLY A 395 -20.64 -0.23 -8.97
N ALA A 396 -20.38 -1.46 -9.45
CA ALA A 396 -19.10 -2.12 -9.24
C ALA A 396 -17.99 -1.47 -10.10
N VAL A 397 -16.81 -1.29 -9.51
CA VAL A 397 -15.60 -0.84 -10.22
C VAL A 397 -15.20 -1.87 -11.29
N SER A 398 -15.03 -1.42 -12.53
CA SER A 398 -14.57 -2.25 -13.65
C SER A 398 -13.05 -2.24 -13.78
N MET A 399 -12.49 -3.08 -14.65
CA MET A 399 -11.04 -3.19 -14.84
C MET A 399 -10.41 -1.85 -15.22
N ASP A 400 -11.04 -1.14 -16.15
CA ASP A 400 -10.49 0.07 -16.78
C ASP A 400 -11.31 1.33 -16.55
N ALA A 401 -12.44 1.22 -15.83
CA ALA A 401 -13.37 2.33 -15.64
C ALA A 401 -14.15 2.25 -14.32
N ILE A 402 -14.51 3.43 -13.81
CA ILE A 402 -15.53 3.63 -12.78
C ILE A 402 -16.71 4.39 -13.37
N THR A 403 -17.86 4.28 -12.72
CA THR A 403 -19.05 5.09 -13.03
C THR A 403 -19.39 5.95 -11.82
N ILE A 404 -19.75 7.21 -12.07
CA ILE A 404 -20.09 8.18 -11.05
C ILE A 404 -21.46 8.80 -11.35
N ASP A 405 -22.22 9.11 -10.31
CA ASP A 405 -23.47 9.85 -10.41
C ASP A 405 -23.16 11.35 -10.47
N VAL A 406 -23.55 11.98 -11.57
CA VAL A 406 -23.35 13.42 -11.82
C VAL A 406 -24.69 14.14 -12.00
N THR A 407 -25.78 13.55 -11.50
CA THR A 407 -27.11 14.16 -11.55
C THR A 407 -27.13 15.53 -10.85
N GLY A 408 -26.43 15.65 -9.73
CA GLY A 408 -26.29 16.90 -8.97
C GLY A 408 -25.23 17.87 -9.49
N VAL A 409 -24.40 17.47 -10.47
CA VAL A 409 -23.28 18.29 -10.95
C VAL A 409 -23.57 18.81 -12.36
N SER A 410 -23.74 20.13 -12.45
CA SER A 410 -24.07 20.81 -13.71
C SER A 410 -22.94 20.70 -14.74
N ASP A 411 -23.32 20.65 -16.01
CA ASP A 411 -22.42 20.78 -17.17
C ASP A 411 -21.26 19.77 -17.28
N VAL A 412 -21.25 18.68 -16.51
CA VAL A 412 -20.23 17.61 -16.67
C VAL A 412 -20.19 17.13 -18.13
N ALA A 413 -19.01 17.14 -18.73
CA ALA A 413 -18.81 16.79 -20.14
C ALA A 413 -17.67 15.78 -20.31
N VAL A 414 -17.63 15.13 -21.48
CA VAL A 414 -16.48 14.30 -21.88
C VAL A 414 -15.23 15.18 -21.92
N GLY A 415 -14.16 14.70 -21.30
CA GLY A 415 -12.90 15.42 -21.13
C GLY A 415 -12.77 16.16 -19.80
N ASP A 416 -13.85 16.30 -19.01
CA ASP A 416 -13.76 16.89 -17.68
C ASP A 416 -12.84 16.05 -16.79
N VAL A 417 -12.00 16.74 -16.02
CA VAL A 417 -11.07 16.11 -15.08
C VAL A 417 -11.83 15.67 -13.85
N VAL A 418 -11.55 14.44 -13.42
CA VAL A 418 -12.06 13.85 -12.19
C VAL A 418 -10.88 13.66 -11.24
N THR A 419 -11.01 14.18 -10.02
CA THR A 419 -10.02 14.00 -8.95
C THR A 419 -10.47 12.86 -8.04
N ILE A 420 -9.68 11.78 -8.01
CA ILE A 420 -9.94 10.58 -7.23
C ILE A 420 -9.31 10.70 -5.83
N ILE A 421 -8.11 11.29 -5.78
CA ILE A 421 -7.38 11.66 -4.56
C ILE A 421 -6.80 13.06 -4.82
N GLY A 422 -6.90 13.98 -3.87
CA GLY A 422 -6.44 15.36 -4.00
C GLY A 422 -7.57 16.37 -3.82
N ALA A 423 -7.29 17.61 -4.19
CA ALA A 423 -8.25 18.72 -4.12
C ALA A 423 -8.77 19.11 -5.52
N ASP A 424 -10.01 19.59 -5.53
CA ASP A 424 -10.67 20.26 -6.66
C ASP A 424 -11.59 21.34 -6.08
N GLY A 425 -11.26 22.62 -6.34
CA GLY A 425 -11.87 23.76 -5.64
C GLY A 425 -11.65 23.68 -4.12
N ASP A 426 -12.71 23.94 -3.36
CA ASP A 426 -12.71 23.88 -1.89
C ASP A 426 -12.88 22.45 -1.34
N GLN A 427 -13.11 21.47 -2.21
CA GLN A 427 -13.32 20.07 -1.84
C GLN A 427 -12.03 19.27 -1.90
N ARG A 428 -11.94 18.23 -1.07
CA ARG A 428 -10.77 17.34 -1.00
C ARG A 428 -11.15 15.90 -0.69
N VAL A 429 -10.50 14.98 -1.39
CA VAL A 429 -10.51 13.54 -1.08
C VAL A 429 -9.10 13.10 -0.68
N THR A 430 -8.92 12.59 0.53
CA THR A 430 -7.63 12.10 1.02
C THR A 430 -7.43 10.61 0.72
N ALA A 431 -6.18 10.14 0.79
CA ALA A 431 -5.87 8.72 0.64
C ALA A 431 -6.50 7.89 1.78
N GLU A 432 -6.60 8.45 2.98
CA GLU A 432 -7.28 7.84 4.14
C GLU A 432 -8.78 7.66 3.89
N GLN A 433 -9.48 8.67 3.35
CA GLN A 433 -10.90 8.53 3.01
C GLN A 433 -11.12 7.43 1.96
N VAL A 434 -10.24 7.36 0.95
CA VAL A 434 -10.30 6.28 -0.06
C VAL A 434 -10.03 4.91 0.57
N ALA A 435 -9.13 4.84 1.55
CA ALA A 435 -8.83 3.62 2.28
C ALA A 435 -10.02 3.16 3.12
N ASP A 436 -10.67 4.08 3.84
CA ASP A 436 -11.87 3.80 4.65
C ASP A 436 -13.00 3.26 3.77
N TRP A 437 -13.28 3.90 2.64
CA TRP A 437 -14.30 3.42 1.69
C TRP A 437 -13.96 2.04 1.10
N SER A 438 -12.68 1.71 1.02
CA SER A 438 -12.16 0.45 0.49
C SER A 438 -11.93 -0.62 1.57
N ASN A 439 -12.17 -0.30 2.85
CA ASN A 439 -11.88 -1.16 4.00
C ASN A 439 -10.42 -1.62 4.05
N THR A 440 -9.49 -0.67 3.92
CA THR A 440 -8.04 -0.89 3.96
C THR A 440 -7.34 0.32 4.60
N ILE A 441 -6.03 0.48 4.35
CA ILE A 441 -5.17 1.57 4.82
C ILE A 441 -4.61 2.39 3.65
N SER A 442 -4.22 3.63 3.93
CA SER A 442 -3.64 4.56 2.94
C SER A 442 -2.44 3.97 2.19
N TYR A 443 -1.62 3.15 2.86
CA TYR A 443 -0.51 2.40 2.28
C TYR A 443 -0.94 1.56 1.08
N GLU A 444 -2.02 0.79 1.20
CA GLU A 444 -2.49 -0.08 0.13
C GLU A 444 -3.07 0.75 -1.03
N VAL A 445 -3.83 1.80 -0.71
CA VAL A 445 -4.37 2.72 -1.73
C VAL A 445 -3.26 3.32 -2.59
N LEU A 446 -2.20 3.83 -1.97
CA LEU A 446 -1.11 4.49 -2.68
C LEU A 446 -0.23 3.51 -3.46
N THR A 447 0.08 2.35 -2.86
CA THR A 447 0.91 1.33 -3.52
C THR A 447 0.17 0.53 -4.60
N ALA A 448 -1.17 0.51 -4.58
CA ALA A 448 -1.98 -0.08 -5.63
C ALA A 448 -1.96 0.72 -6.95
N ILE A 449 -1.52 1.99 -6.93
CA ILE A 449 -1.45 2.83 -8.13
C ILE A 449 -0.40 2.25 -9.09
N GLY A 450 -0.87 1.52 -10.09
CA GLY A 450 -0.02 0.74 -11.00
C GLY A 450 0.80 1.58 -11.98
N SER A 451 1.57 0.88 -12.83
CA SER A 451 2.45 1.48 -13.84
C SER A 451 1.69 2.15 -15.00
N ARG A 452 0.42 1.79 -15.23
CA ARG A 452 -0.48 2.44 -16.21
C ARG A 452 -0.78 3.89 -15.87
N VAL A 453 -0.68 4.27 -14.59
CA VAL A 453 -0.87 5.65 -14.14
C VAL A 453 0.45 6.41 -14.29
N LYS A 454 0.50 7.34 -15.24
CA LYS A 454 1.68 8.17 -15.46
C LYS A 454 1.88 9.14 -14.29
N ARG A 455 3.08 9.14 -13.70
CA ARG A 455 3.46 10.09 -12.65
C ARG A 455 4.02 11.37 -13.26
N ARG A 456 3.63 12.50 -12.69
CA ARG A 456 4.12 13.85 -13.01
C ARG A 456 4.65 14.46 -11.74
N TYR A 457 5.84 15.04 -11.78
CA TYR A 457 6.50 15.59 -10.61
C TYR A 457 6.46 17.12 -10.64
N SER A 458 6.19 17.73 -9.50
CA SER A 458 6.40 19.15 -9.20
C SER A 458 7.37 19.27 -8.03
N GLU A 459 8.03 20.43 -7.90
CA GLU A 459 9.06 20.70 -6.89
C GLU A 459 8.56 21.59 -5.74
#